data_AF-A0A1Q8QDQ1-F1
#
_entry.id   AF-A0A1Q8QDQ1-F1
#
_cell.length_a   1.000
_cell.length_b   1.000
_cell.length_c   1.000
_cell.angle_alpha   90.00
_cell.angle_beta   90.00
_cell.angle_gamma   90.00
#
_symmetry.space_group_name_H-M   'P 1'
#
loop_
_entity.id
_entity.type
_entity.pdbx_description
1 polymer ?
#
loop_
_entity_poly.entity_id
_entity_poly.type
_entity_poly.pdbx_seq_one_letter_code
_entity_poly.pdbx_strand_id
1 'polypeptide(L)'
;MTGAGFAAYGLDGDFTAAYLAARRVADLAERDPAAVGPDTVSALETLLTRNDHAGQTQARILYRDAAGALVALLAKGPPALAAASRQALTTALATPGKPRMATAEAVGALPLAGLGGPAVAIPEPVAQKASFAALLASADAVPGAAVRSAGRSLYVPTARPDTVLVVKRLRCGESPLGLAREAAWMAHLAEVAFPAPCHVPLPLTAGGAPLWDIPDAPCPQPGLDPQGRCLAYLARTDYFAYPNTPPDQGGPDGEVFAATMGRAALLLGWLAGRGVVHEAAIPLFHNRVQQGRREDGGRYDWRLPGRLDRWLFSALHPNFGLSGLRDFEHFVSLGDRPVRLYRQMGDHLLSLFLVAGSYFRMRDPELVGQGPDGTPVDARHLFDEELLARVVADVVACYQTGFVGQAPAVPPFDAPALARRMVEEMGVDRHMTELLRLDDQAAMTDAAFQEFLLSRGMAAEVVAGLRRGEAEVAIATGPHLGAFNNRTSLPELGEATAAAVAACLAARHDRDREGEG
;
A
#
# COMPACT_ATOMS: atom_id res chain seq x y z
N MET A 1 48.32 -4.07 -24.12
CA MET A 1 47.64 -2.86 -23.62
C MET A 1 46.93 -3.21 -22.30
N THR A 2 47.73 -3.38 -21.25
CA THR A 2 47.31 -3.96 -19.96
C THR A 2 48.10 -3.25 -18.87
N GLY A 3 47.67 -2.05 -18.51
CA GLY A 3 48.21 -1.27 -17.41
C GLY A 3 47.07 -0.83 -16.50
N ALA A 4 47.40 -0.60 -15.22
CA ALA A 4 46.51 -0.28 -14.11
C ALA A 4 45.71 1.05 -14.23
N GLY A 5 45.48 1.53 -15.46
CA GLY A 5 44.71 2.73 -15.81
C GLY A 5 43.43 2.44 -16.62
N PHE A 6 43.02 1.18 -16.80
CA PHE A 6 41.65 0.79 -17.19
C PHE A 6 40.65 0.96 -16.01
N ALA A 7 40.96 1.85 -15.08
CA ALA A 7 40.61 1.82 -13.66
C ALA A 7 39.12 2.05 -13.32
N ALA A 8 38.25 2.20 -14.31
CA ALA A 8 36.80 2.26 -14.09
C ALA A 8 35.97 1.71 -15.27
N TYR A 9 36.55 1.00 -16.24
CA TYR A 9 35.85 0.57 -17.48
C TYR A 9 35.19 1.71 -18.31
N GLY A 10 35.45 2.99 -17.98
CA GLY A 10 34.76 4.17 -18.52
C GLY A 10 33.51 4.59 -17.75
N LEU A 11 33.28 4.06 -16.54
CA LEU A 11 32.15 4.40 -15.66
C LEU A 11 32.18 5.84 -15.13
N ASP A 12 33.35 6.48 -15.15
CA ASP A 12 33.61 7.88 -14.78
C ASP A 12 33.61 8.84 -15.99
N GLY A 13 33.33 8.32 -17.19
CA GLY A 13 33.31 9.08 -18.43
C GLY A 13 32.02 9.86 -18.66
N ASP A 14 31.84 10.35 -19.89
CA ASP A 14 30.56 10.91 -20.30
C ASP A 14 29.42 9.86 -20.24
N PHE A 15 28.17 10.31 -20.35
CA PHE A 15 27.01 9.43 -20.24
C PHE A 15 27.07 8.21 -21.17
N THR A 16 27.58 8.36 -22.39
CA THR A 16 27.64 7.26 -23.37
C THR A 16 28.71 6.26 -22.97
N ALA A 17 29.88 6.73 -22.55
CA ALA A 17 30.96 5.90 -22.05
C ALA A 17 30.52 5.11 -20.80
N ALA A 18 29.94 5.79 -19.82
CA ALA A 18 29.45 5.19 -18.58
C ALA A 18 28.33 4.17 -18.86
N TYR A 19 27.41 4.48 -19.78
CA TYR A 19 26.33 3.59 -20.18
C TYR A 19 26.82 2.27 -20.79
N LEU A 20 27.75 2.34 -21.74
CA LEU A 20 28.33 1.15 -22.35
C LEU A 20 29.20 0.37 -21.36
N ALA A 21 29.90 1.07 -20.45
CA ALA A 21 30.69 0.45 -19.40
C ALA A 21 29.82 -0.35 -18.42
N ALA A 22 28.76 0.26 -17.88
CA ALA A 22 27.85 -0.37 -16.94
C ALA A 22 27.22 -1.65 -17.52
N ARG A 23 26.80 -1.62 -18.79
CA ARG A 23 26.28 -2.80 -19.47
C ARG A 23 27.29 -3.93 -19.59
N ARG A 24 28.53 -3.62 -20.02
CA ARG A 24 29.59 -4.65 -20.11
C ARG A 24 29.90 -5.26 -18.76
N VAL A 25 29.92 -4.45 -17.71
CA VAL A 25 30.17 -4.93 -16.34
C VAL A 25 29.01 -5.78 -15.84
N ALA A 26 27.75 -5.40 -16.10
CA ALA A 26 26.58 -6.22 -15.78
C ALA A 26 26.62 -7.58 -16.48
N ASP A 27 26.92 -7.60 -17.79
CA ASP A 27 27.08 -8.85 -18.55
C ASP A 27 28.25 -9.72 -18.06
N LEU A 28 29.31 -9.10 -17.54
CA LEU A 28 30.44 -9.82 -16.95
C LEU A 28 30.08 -10.40 -15.59
N ALA A 29 29.47 -9.60 -14.71
CA ALA A 29 29.04 -10.03 -13.38
C ALA A 29 28.04 -11.20 -13.43
N GLU A 30 27.18 -11.25 -14.43
CA GLU A 30 26.24 -12.36 -14.62
C GLU A 30 26.90 -13.65 -15.14
N ARG A 31 27.89 -13.54 -16.03
CA ARG A 31 28.51 -14.71 -16.68
C ARG A 31 29.70 -15.28 -15.92
N ASP A 32 30.53 -14.41 -15.37
CA ASP A 32 31.76 -14.76 -14.66
C ASP A 32 32.04 -13.73 -13.54
N PRO A 33 31.31 -13.83 -12.41
CA PRO A 33 31.43 -12.86 -11.34
C PRO A 33 32.81 -12.85 -10.67
N ALA A 34 33.61 -13.90 -10.81
CA ALA A 34 34.97 -13.97 -10.26
C ALA A 34 35.98 -13.14 -11.08
N ALA A 35 35.67 -12.82 -12.34
CA ALA A 35 36.47 -11.95 -13.20
C ALA A 35 36.30 -10.46 -12.89
N VAL A 36 35.31 -10.09 -12.06
CA VAL A 36 35.11 -8.70 -11.64
C VAL A 36 36.05 -8.36 -10.48
N GLY A 37 36.79 -7.26 -10.59
CA GLY A 37 37.71 -6.80 -9.55
C GLY A 37 37.06 -5.89 -8.51
N PRO A 38 37.62 -5.76 -7.29
CA PRO A 38 37.14 -4.81 -6.27
C PRO A 38 37.04 -3.35 -6.77
N ASP A 39 37.99 -2.91 -7.59
CA ASP A 39 37.99 -1.55 -8.18
C ASP A 39 36.74 -1.29 -9.02
N THR A 40 36.19 -2.33 -9.66
CA THR A 40 34.95 -2.21 -10.44
C THR A 40 33.74 -1.99 -9.55
N VAL A 41 33.69 -2.66 -8.39
CA VAL A 41 32.64 -2.44 -7.38
C VAL A 41 32.70 -1.00 -6.87
N SER A 42 33.89 -0.48 -6.56
CA SER A 42 34.08 0.91 -6.13
C SER A 42 33.67 1.92 -7.20
N ALA A 43 33.95 1.64 -8.48
CA ALA A 43 33.53 2.50 -9.58
C ALA A 43 32.00 2.51 -9.77
N LEU A 44 31.34 1.36 -9.64
CA LEU A 44 29.86 1.26 -9.68
C LEU A 44 29.23 2.02 -8.51
N GLU A 45 29.76 1.88 -7.30
CA GLU A 45 29.31 2.65 -6.13
C GLU A 45 29.43 4.17 -6.39
N THR A 46 30.58 4.60 -6.92
CA THR A 46 30.83 6.01 -7.24
C THR A 46 29.82 6.54 -8.27
N LEU A 47 29.53 5.76 -9.31
CA LEU A 47 28.54 6.11 -10.33
C LEU A 47 27.13 6.29 -9.73
N LEU A 48 26.73 5.40 -8.81
CA LEU A 48 25.41 5.44 -8.17
C LEU A 48 25.29 6.56 -7.13
N THR A 49 26.38 6.97 -6.50
CA THR A 49 26.37 7.97 -5.43
C THR A 49 26.53 9.41 -5.92
N ARG A 50 27.33 9.65 -6.97
CA ARG A 50 27.55 11.01 -7.49
C ARG A 50 26.34 11.57 -8.24
N ASN A 51 25.52 10.71 -8.82
CA ASN A 51 24.32 11.09 -9.56
C ASN A 51 24.57 12.09 -10.72
N ASP A 52 25.79 12.14 -11.25
CA ASP A 52 26.25 13.14 -12.23
C ASP A 52 25.44 13.12 -13.53
N HIS A 53 24.81 12.00 -13.86
CA HIS A 53 24.03 11.84 -15.09
C HIS A 53 22.51 12.01 -14.89
N ALA A 54 22.04 12.45 -13.71
CA ALA A 54 20.61 12.53 -13.39
C ALA A 54 19.77 13.29 -14.44
N GLY A 55 20.34 14.31 -15.07
CA GLY A 55 19.67 15.13 -16.09
C GLY A 55 19.39 14.40 -17.40
N GLN A 56 20.06 13.27 -17.67
CA GLN A 56 19.89 12.53 -18.93
C GLN A 56 18.58 11.75 -18.95
N THR A 57 17.93 11.70 -20.13
CA THR A 57 16.65 11.00 -20.33
C THR A 57 16.75 9.53 -19.95
N GLN A 58 17.86 8.88 -20.33
CA GLN A 58 18.10 7.45 -20.10
C GLN A 58 18.92 7.14 -18.83
N ALA A 59 19.14 8.11 -17.95
CA ALA A 59 19.93 7.93 -16.72
C ALA A 59 19.43 6.79 -15.82
N ARG A 60 18.11 6.56 -15.76
CA ARG A 60 17.54 5.45 -14.97
C ARG A 60 18.02 4.08 -15.49
N ILE A 61 18.19 3.92 -16.79
CA ILE A 61 18.67 2.66 -17.39
C ILE A 61 20.14 2.45 -17.02
N LEU A 62 20.97 3.49 -17.12
CA LEU A 62 22.37 3.44 -16.68
C LEU A 62 22.49 2.98 -15.23
N TYR A 63 21.80 3.67 -14.31
CA TYR A 63 21.86 3.32 -12.89
C TYR A 63 21.29 1.94 -12.60
N ARG A 64 20.27 1.51 -13.34
CA ARG A 64 19.69 0.17 -13.18
C ARG A 64 20.67 -0.92 -13.61
N ASP A 65 21.35 -0.72 -14.74
CA ASP A 65 22.33 -1.69 -15.23
C ASP A 65 23.55 -1.73 -14.28
N ALA A 66 23.97 -0.58 -13.72
CA ALA A 66 25.03 -0.52 -12.70
C ALA A 66 24.64 -1.22 -11.39
N ALA A 67 23.43 -0.97 -10.87
CA ALA A 67 22.93 -1.65 -9.68
C ALA A 67 22.69 -3.15 -9.93
N GLY A 68 22.25 -3.53 -11.14
CA GLY A 68 22.09 -4.91 -11.57
C GLY A 68 23.41 -5.68 -11.52
N ALA A 69 24.52 -5.07 -11.93
CA ALA A 69 25.85 -5.67 -11.79
C ALA A 69 26.21 -5.96 -10.33
N LEU A 70 25.96 -5.01 -9.41
CA LEU A 70 26.19 -5.21 -7.98
C LEU A 70 25.27 -6.30 -7.39
N VAL A 71 24.02 -6.38 -7.83
CA VAL A 71 23.08 -7.45 -7.43
C VAL A 71 23.56 -8.83 -7.91
N ALA A 72 24.06 -8.94 -9.13
CA ALA A 72 24.64 -10.18 -9.65
C ALA A 72 25.86 -10.63 -8.82
N LEU A 73 26.75 -9.70 -8.47
CA LEU A 73 27.90 -9.96 -7.61
C LEU A 73 27.51 -10.33 -6.18
N LEU A 74 26.48 -9.69 -5.63
CA LEU A 74 25.91 -10.04 -4.33
C LEU A 74 25.39 -11.49 -4.33
N ALA A 75 24.67 -11.88 -5.38
CA ALA A 75 24.03 -13.18 -5.47
C ALA A 75 25.00 -14.33 -5.85
N LYS A 76 25.98 -14.08 -6.71
CA LYS A 76 26.81 -15.13 -7.34
C LYS A 76 28.30 -14.95 -7.15
N GLY A 77 28.75 -13.80 -6.66
CA GLY A 77 30.16 -13.46 -6.55
C GLY A 77 30.88 -14.11 -5.37
N PRO A 78 32.23 -14.08 -5.39
CA PRO A 78 33.05 -14.44 -4.25
C PRO A 78 32.66 -13.65 -2.98
N PRO A 79 32.83 -14.22 -1.77
CA PRO A 79 32.36 -13.60 -0.52
C PRO A 79 32.79 -12.14 -0.31
N ALA A 80 34.04 -11.80 -0.67
CA ALA A 80 34.55 -10.44 -0.54
C ALA A 80 33.85 -9.44 -1.48
N LEU A 81 33.55 -9.85 -2.73
CA LEU A 81 32.83 -9.00 -3.68
C LEU A 81 31.35 -8.90 -3.34
N ALA A 82 30.75 -9.97 -2.80
CA ALA A 82 29.38 -9.94 -2.31
C ALA A 82 29.23 -8.94 -1.14
N ALA A 83 30.15 -8.97 -0.18
CA ALA A 83 30.18 -8.02 0.94
C ALA A 83 30.38 -6.57 0.46
N ALA A 84 31.33 -6.33 -0.46
CA ALA A 84 31.55 -5.00 -1.03
C ALA A 84 30.34 -4.50 -1.84
N SER A 85 29.70 -5.38 -2.62
CA SER A 85 28.51 -5.04 -3.39
C SER A 85 27.33 -4.70 -2.49
N ARG A 86 27.18 -5.39 -1.36
CA ARG A 86 26.18 -5.07 -0.34
C ARG A 86 26.36 -3.66 0.22
N GLN A 87 27.59 -3.31 0.57
CA GLN A 87 27.91 -1.97 1.07
C GLN A 87 27.57 -0.92 0.00
N ALA A 88 28.02 -1.13 -1.24
CA ALA A 88 27.74 -0.22 -2.35
C ALA A 88 26.24 -0.02 -2.63
N LEU A 89 25.46 -1.11 -2.63
CA LEU A 89 24.00 -1.06 -2.77
C LEU A 89 23.34 -0.30 -1.61
N THR A 90 23.82 -0.50 -0.38
CA THR A 90 23.34 0.23 0.81
C THR A 90 23.61 1.73 0.67
N THR A 91 24.82 2.11 0.27
CA THR A 91 25.17 3.52 0.00
C THR A 91 24.28 4.10 -1.10
N ALA A 92 24.06 3.37 -2.20
CA ALA A 92 23.23 3.82 -3.32
C ALA A 92 21.75 3.96 -2.98
N LEU A 93 21.19 3.10 -2.10
CA LEU A 93 19.83 3.26 -1.58
C LEU A 93 19.69 4.52 -0.73
N ALA A 94 20.74 4.94 -0.03
CA ALA A 94 20.75 6.18 0.72
C ALA A 94 20.80 7.44 -0.19
N THR A 95 21.28 7.34 -1.44
CA THR A 95 21.39 8.46 -2.40
C THR A 95 20.04 8.81 -3.08
N PRO A 96 19.40 9.95 -2.78
CA PRO A 96 18.09 10.29 -3.34
C PRO A 96 18.03 10.38 -4.88
N GLY A 97 16.81 10.27 -5.42
CA GLY A 97 16.54 10.43 -6.86
C GLY A 97 16.67 9.15 -7.67
N LYS A 98 17.09 9.30 -8.94
CA LYS A 98 17.17 8.20 -9.92
C LYS A 98 18.06 7.02 -9.46
N PRO A 99 19.21 7.23 -8.79
CA PRO A 99 20.04 6.11 -8.33
C PRO A 99 19.35 5.22 -7.30
N ARG A 100 18.72 5.80 -6.25
CA ARG A 100 17.94 5.03 -5.26
C ARG A 100 16.83 4.22 -5.93
N MET A 101 16.04 4.82 -6.81
CA MET A 101 14.95 4.11 -7.49
C MET A 101 15.46 2.95 -8.36
N ALA A 102 16.54 3.17 -9.12
CA ALA A 102 17.15 2.15 -9.95
C ALA A 102 17.76 1.01 -9.12
N THR A 103 18.42 1.36 -8.01
CA THR A 103 18.99 0.41 -7.05
C THR A 103 17.91 -0.42 -6.39
N ALA A 104 16.83 0.22 -5.93
CA ALA A 104 15.71 -0.45 -5.30
C ALA A 104 15.00 -1.43 -6.25
N GLU A 105 14.84 -1.07 -7.51
CA GLU A 105 14.28 -1.95 -8.54
C GLU A 105 15.17 -3.16 -8.80
N ALA A 106 16.49 -2.95 -8.90
CA ALA A 106 17.46 -4.04 -9.10
C ALA A 106 17.49 -5.00 -7.90
N VAL A 107 17.57 -4.47 -6.67
CA VAL A 107 17.52 -5.27 -5.43
C VAL A 107 16.17 -5.99 -5.29
N GLY A 108 15.10 -5.37 -5.77
CA GLY A 108 13.75 -5.96 -5.82
C GLY A 108 13.66 -7.26 -6.63
N ALA A 109 14.64 -7.54 -7.49
CA ALA A 109 14.72 -8.75 -8.31
C ALA A 109 15.56 -9.88 -7.66
N LEU A 110 16.07 -9.70 -6.44
CA LEU A 110 16.81 -10.74 -5.73
C LEU A 110 15.95 -12.00 -5.56
N PRO A 111 16.49 -13.19 -5.86
CA PRO A 111 15.80 -14.44 -5.57
C PRO A 111 15.72 -14.64 -4.06
N LEU A 112 14.53 -15.03 -3.59
CA LEU A 112 14.26 -15.32 -2.19
C LEU A 112 13.62 -16.70 -2.07
N ALA A 113 14.08 -17.49 -1.10
CA ALA A 113 13.60 -18.84 -0.87
C ALA A 113 12.37 -18.87 0.06
N GLY A 114 11.51 -19.87 -0.13
CA GLY A 114 10.45 -20.20 0.84
C GLY A 114 9.26 -19.23 0.92
N LEU A 115 8.94 -18.52 -0.16
CA LEU A 115 7.87 -17.50 -0.18
C LEU A 115 6.56 -17.95 -0.86
N GLY A 116 6.33 -19.25 -0.98
CA GLY A 116 5.13 -19.78 -1.65
C GLY A 116 3.80 -19.47 -0.94
N GLY A 117 3.84 -19.26 0.37
CA GLY A 117 2.62 -19.05 1.17
C GLY A 117 1.79 -20.33 1.37
N PRO A 118 0.77 -20.28 2.24
CA PRO A 118 -0.13 -21.38 2.49
C PRO A 118 -1.10 -21.59 1.31
N ALA A 119 -1.57 -22.82 1.13
CA ALA A 119 -2.71 -23.12 0.28
C ALA A 119 -3.99 -22.99 1.10
N VAL A 120 -4.69 -21.85 0.96
CA VAL A 120 -5.99 -21.63 1.63
C VAL A 120 -7.11 -22.09 0.69
N ALA A 121 -7.79 -23.17 1.07
CA ALA A 121 -8.92 -23.68 0.32
C ALA A 121 -10.14 -22.76 0.50
N ILE A 122 -10.57 -22.11 -0.58
CA ILE A 122 -11.79 -21.29 -0.58
C ILE A 122 -12.96 -22.25 -0.85
N PRO A 123 -13.91 -22.40 0.09
CA PRO A 123 -15.06 -23.27 -0.11
C PRO A 123 -16.00 -22.69 -1.19
N GLU A 124 -16.81 -23.57 -1.79
CA GLU A 124 -17.92 -23.12 -2.62
C GLU A 124 -18.82 -22.17 -1.81
N PRO A 125 -19.29 -21.05 -2.41
CA PRO A 125 -20.04 -20.01 -1.71
C PRO A 125 -21.52 -20.43 -1.50
N VAL A 126 -21.73 -21.62 -0.94
CA VAL A 126 -23.04 -22.14 -0.56
C VAL A 126 -23.55 -21.37 0.66
N ALA A 127 -24.84 -21.03 0.63
CA ALA A 127 -25.50 -20.34 1.72
C ALA A 127 -26.57 -21.23 2.36
N GLN A 128 -26.63 -21.22 3.68
CA GLN A 128 -27.68 -21.90 4.43
C GLN A 128 -28.82 -20.91 4.74
N LYS A 129 -30.05 -21.28 4.38
CA LYS A 129 -31.22 -20.45 4.67
C LYS A 129 -31.53 -20.47 6.18
N ALA A 130 -31.72 -19.29 6.77
CA ALA A 130 -32.11 -19.10 8.16
C ALA A 130 -32.94 -17.82 8.34
N SER A 131 -33.62 -17.67 9.48
CA SER A 131 -34.20 -16.39 9.89
C SER A 131 -33.14 -15.53 10.58
N PHE A 132 -33.35 -14.22 10.59
CA PHE A 132 -32.46 -13.31 11.30
C PHE A 132 -32.43 -13.65 12.81
N ALA A 133 -33.58 -13.99 13.39
CA ALA A 133 -33.68 -14.45 14.77
C ALA A 133 -32.85 -15.72 15.05
N ALA A 134 -32.80 -16.68 14.11
CA ALA A 134 -31.98 -17.87 14.25
C ALA A 134 -30.47 -17.54 14.21
N LEU A 135 -30.06 -16.62 13.33
CA LEU A 135 -28.67 -16.13 13.31
C LEU A 135 -28.31 -15.44 14.64
N LEU A 136 -29.17 -14.55 15.14
CA LEU A 136 -28.96 -13.85 16.41
C LEU A 136 -28.78 -14.84 17.57
N ALA A 137 -29.61 -15.88 17.63
CA ALA A 137 -29.49 -16.93 18.64
C ALA A 137 -28.16 -17.71 18.51
N SER A 138 -27.71 -18.02 17.29
CA SER A 138 -26.44 -18.73 17.06
C SER A 138 -25.19 -17.92 17.48
N ALA A 139 -25.33 -16.59 17.55
CA ALA A 139 -24.26 -15.67 17.89
C ALA A 139 -24.29 -15.23 19.37
N ASP A 140 -25.24 -15.75 20.17
CA ASP A 140 -25.50 -15.29 21.54
C ASP A 140 -25.73 -13.76 21.60
N ALA A 141 -26.50 -13.24 20.63
CA ALA A 141 -26.84 -11.83 20.54
C ALA A 141 -27.76 -11.41 21.72
N VAL A 142 -27.55 -10.20 22.24
CA VAL A 142 -28.38 -9.68 23.35
C VAL A 142 -29.84 -9.53 22.88
N PRO A 143 -30.81 -10.20 23.54
CA PRO A 143 -32.21 -10.11 23.15
C PRO A 143 -32.71 -8.67 23.14
N GLY A 144 -33.34 -8.25 22.03
CA GLY A 144 -33.89 -6.91 21.87
C GLY A 144 -32.86 -5.78 21.70
N ALA A 145 -31.58 -6.09 21.59
CA ALA A 145 -30.55 -5.06 21.35
C ALA A 145 -30.76 -4.35 20.01
N ALA A 146 -30.42 -3.06 19.98
CA ALA A 146 -30.52 -2.25 18.79
C ALA A 146 -29.53 -2.74 17.71
N VAL A 147 -30.05 -2.98 16.50
CA VAL A 147 -29.24 -3.29 15.32
C VAL A 147 -28.71 -1.98 14.73
N ARG A 148 -27.39 -1.84 14.66
CA ARG A 148 -26.74 -0.71 13.99
C ARG A 148 -26.32 -1.09 12.59
N SER A 149 -26.40 -0.16 11.66
CA SER A 149 -25.93 -0.35 10.27
C SER A 149 -24.70 0.51 9.99
N ALA A 150 -23.70 -0.04 9.31
CA ALA A 150 -22.63 0.75 8.69
C ALA A 150 -22.27 0.15 7.32
N GLY A 151 -22.49 0.92 6.26
CA GLY A 151 -22.40 0.42 4.89
C GLY A 151 -23.28 -0.83 4.69
N ARG A 152 -22.69 -1.89 4.11
CA ARG A 152 -23.37 -3.19 3.86
C ARG A 152 -23.41 -4.12 5.09
N SER A 153 -22.97 -3.67 6.25
CA SER A 153 -22.86 -4.50 7.45
C SER A 153 -23.86 -4.09 8.53
N LEU A 154 -24.44 -5.10 9.19
CA LEU A 154 -25.21 -4.93 10.43
C LEU A 154 -24.33 -5.30 11.63
N TYR A 155 -24.53 -4.61 12.74
CA TYR A 155 -23.82 -4.81 14.00
C TYR A 155 -24.83 -5.06 15.11
N VAL A 156 -24.64 -6.15 15.85
CA VAL A 156 -25.51 -6.53 16.95
C VAL A 156 -24.67 -6.89 18.18
N PRO A 157 -24.90 -6.26 19.35
CA PRO A 157 -24.23 -6.63 20.59
C PRO A 157 -24.46 -8.10 20.96
N THR A 158 -23.43 -8.76 21.50
CA THR A 158 -23.54 -10.11 22.05
C THR A 158 -23.55 -10.09 23.58
N ALA A 159 -23.89 -11.21 24.22
CA ALA A 159 -23.84 -11.33 25.67
C ALA A 159 -22.44 -11.07 26.25
N ARG A 160 -21.39 -11.21 25.41
CA ARG A 160 -20.02 -10.79 25.73
C ARG A 160 -19.85 -9.29 25.42
N PRO A 161 -19.58 -8.43 26.42
CA PRO A 161 -19.56 -6.97 26.23
C PRO A 161 -18.54 -6.45 25.21
N ASP A 162 -17.45 -7.18 25.00
CA ASP A 162 -16.36 -6.83 24.09
C ASP A 162 -16.54 -7.42 22.68
N THR A 163 -17.61 -8.18 22.43
CA THR A 163 -17.84 -8.90 21.18
C THR A 163 -19.13 -8.43 20.50
N VAL A 164 -19.03 -8.22 19.19
CA VAL A 164 -20.15 -7.82 18.32
C VAL A 164 -20.34 -8.87 17.22
N LEU A 165 -21.60 -9.21 16.95
CA LEU A 165 -21.98 -9.94 15.74
C LEU A 165 -22.00 -8.96 14.58
N VAL A 166 -21.31 -9.33 13.51
CA VAL A 166 -21.37 -8.62 12.23
C VAL A 166 -22.04 -9.47 11.18
N VAL A 167 -22.95 -8.86 10.43
CA VAL A 167 -23.63 -9.47 9.28
C VAL A 167 -23.29 -8.66 8.04
N LYS A 168 -22.24 -9.06 7.31
CA LYS A 168 -21.74 -8.41 6.09
C LYS A 168 -22.54 -8.92 4.90
N ARG A 169 -23.44 -8.09 4.38
CA ARG A 169 -24.39 -8.47 3.31
C ARG A 169 -23.77 -8.31 1.93
N LEU A 170 -24.13 -9.21 1.02
CA LEU A 170 -23.72 -9.17 -0.38
C LEU A 170 -24.44 -8.01 -1.10
N ARG A 171 -23.73 -7.32 -2.01
CA ARG A 171 -24.35 -6.32 -2.90
C ARG A 171 -24.96 -6.99 -4.13
N CYS A 172 -25.98 -6.36 -4.71
CA CYS A 172 -26.56 -6.81 -5.97
C CYS A 172 -25.50 -6.84 -7.07
N GLY A 173 -25.39 -7.97 -7.77
CA GLY A 173 -24.40 -8.19 -8.84
C GLY A 173 -22.99 -8.54 -8.39
N GLU A 174 -22.71 -8.56 -7.08
CA GLU A 174 -21.42 -8.99 -6.53
C GLU A 174 -21.32 -10.52 -6.47
N SER A 175 -20.11 -11.05 -6.68
CA SER A 175 -19.87 -12.49 -6.53
C SER A 175 -19.84 -12.90 -5.06
N PRO A 176 -20.59 -13.93 -4.64
CA PRO A 176 -20.57 -14.42 -3.25
C PRO A 176 -19.23 -15.08 -2.87
N LEU A 177 -18.35 -15.36 -3.85
CA LEU A 177 -17.01 -15.91 -3.61
C LEU A 177 -16.15 -14.99 -2.75
N GLY A 178 -16.33 -13.66 -2.80
CA GLY A 178 -15.60 -12.71 -1.95
C GLY A 178 -15.86 -12.96 -0.46
N LEU A 179 -17.13 -13.12 -0.10
CA LEU A 179 -17.54 -13.42 1.28
C LEU A 179 -17.04 -14.81 1.74
N ALA A 180 -17.10 -15.82 0.88
CA ALA A 180 -16.57 -17.16 1.20
C ALA A 180 -15.05 -17.15 1.38
N ARG A 181 -14.33 -16.37 0.56
CA ARG A 181 -12.88 -16.14 0.69
C ARG A 181 -12.54 -15.47 2.02
N GLU A 182 -13.30 -14.45 2.42
CA GLU A 182 -13.10 -13.78 3.70
C GLU A 182 -13.20 -14.76 4.88
N ALA A 183 -14.26 -15.58 4.90
CA ALA A 183 -14.45 -16.61 5.92
C ALA A 183 -13.30 -17.63 5.96
N ALA A 184 -12.82 -18.07 4.79
CA ALA A 184 -11.72 -19.02 4.69
C ALA A 184 -10.41 -18.46 5.24
N TRP A 185 -10.10 -17.18 4.94
CA TRP A 185 -8.91 -16.52 5.49
C TRP A 185 -9.02 -16.25 6.98
N MET A 186 -10.20 -15.86 7.48
CA MET A 186 -10.43 -15.74 8.92
C MET A 186 -10.18 -17.07 9.63
N ALA A 187 -10.76 -18.17 9.13
CA ALA A 187 -10.57 -19.50 9.70
C ALA A 187 -9.09 -19.94 9.66
N HIS A 188 -8.40 -19.71 8.53
CA HIS A 188 -6.99 -20.07 8.40
C HIS A 188 -6.09 -19.27 9.35
N LEU A 189 -6.26 -17.94 9.40
CA LEU A 189 -5.41 -17.06 10.21
C LEU A 189 -5.73 -17.13 11.70
N ALA A 190 -6.92 -17.60 12.09
CA ALA A 190 -7.25 -17.83 13.51
C ALA A 190 -6.33 -18.88 14.16
N GLU A 191 -5.82 -19.84 13.40
CA GLU A 191 -4.91 -20.90 13.86
C GLU A 191 -3.43 -20.45 13.88
N VAL A 192 -3.15 -19.21 13.48
CA VAL A 192 -1.80 -18.70 13.34
C VAL A 192 -1.34 -17.96 14.59
N ALA A 193 -0.17 -18.34 15.12
CA ALA A 193 0.47 -17.62 16.22
C ALA A 193 1.17 -16.35 15.70
N PHE A 194 0.47 -15.22 15.75
CA PHE A 194 1.02 -13.93 15.36
C PHE A 194 2.15 -13.46 16.29
N PRO A 195 3.14 -12.69 15.78
CA PRO A 195 4.27 -12.18 16.58
C PRO A 195 3.87 -11.02 17.49
N ALA A 196 2.66 -10.50 17.35
CA ALA A 196 2.09 -9.42 18.15
C ALA A 196 0.56 -9.59 18.20
N PRO A 197 -0.14 -8.94 19.14
CA PRO A 197 -1.60 -9.02 19.22
C PRO A 197 -2.28 -8.71 17.88
N CYS A 198 -3.03 -9.67 17.36
CA CYS A 198 -3.82 -9.53 16.15
C CYS A 198 -5.13 -10.29 16.33
N HIS A 199 -6.23 -9.56 16.43
CA HIS A 199 -7.55 -10.16 16.49
C HIS A 199 -7.97 -10.64 15.11
N VAL A 200 -8.28 -11.94 15.01
CA VAL A 200 -8.92 -12.54 13.84
C VAL A 200 -10.40 -12.77 14.17
N PRO A 201 -11.33 -12.20 13.37
CA PRO A 201 -12.75 -12.46 13.57
C PRO A 201 -13.10 -13.94 13.39
N LEU A 202 -14.12 -14.41 14.12
CA LEU A 202 -14.58 -15.80 14.05
C LEU A 202 -15.79 -15.90 13.10
N PRO A 203 -15.66 -16.50 11.91
CA PRO A 203 -16.79 -16.70 11.01
C PRO A 203 -17.80 -17.70 11.61
N LEU A 204 -19.08 -17.39 11.47
CA LEU A 204 -20.18 -18.26 11.86
C LEU A 204 -20.66 -19.06 10.65
N THR A 205 -20.78 -20.37 10.81
CA THR A 205 -21.28 -21.28 9.78
C THR A 205 -22.55 -21.98 10.23
N ALA A 206 -23.39 -22.37 9.28
CA ALA A 206 -24.59 -23.16 9.54
C ALA A 206 -24.59 -24.40 8.65
N GLY A 207 -24.60 -25.59 9.27
CA GLY A 207 -24.56 -26.86 8.52
C GLY A 207 -23.30 -27.02 7.65
N GLY A 208 -22.18 -26.39 8.03
CA GLY A 208 -20.93 -26.39 7.26
C GLY A 208 -20.92 -25.40 6.08
N ALA A 209 -22.00 -24.66 5.82
CA ALA A 209 -22.02 -23.61 4.80
C ALA A 209 -21.27 -22.35 5.28
N PRO A 210 -20.40 -21.76 4.44
CA PRO A 210 -19.66 -20.55 4.81
C PRO A 210 -20.53 -19.29 4.86
N LEU A 211 -21.69 -19.30 4.21
CA LEU A 211 -22.59 -18.16 4.08
C LEU A 211 -24.00 -18.47 4.59
N TRP A 212 -24.78 -17.40 4.76
CA TRP A 212 -26.17 -17.44 5.19
C TRP A 212 -27.07 -16.76 4.17
N ASP A 213 -28.28 -17.28 3.97
CA ASP A 213 -29.36 -16.59 3.22
C ASP A 213 -30.44 -16.15 4.22
N ILE A 214 -30.48 -14.85 4.52
CA ILE A 214 -31.32 -14.25 5.57
C ILE A 214 -32.20 -13.14 4.97
N PRO A 215 -33.31 -13.50 4.31
CA PRO A 215 -34.15 -12.53 3.60
C PRO A 215 -34.90 -11.57 4.54
N ASP A 216 -35.08 -11.94 5.81
CA ASP A 216 -35.75 -11.15 6.86
C ASP A 216 -34.78 -10.26 7.66
N ALA A 217 -33.49 -10.24 7.32
CA ALA A 217 -32.54 -9.33 7.95
C ALA A 217 -32.91 -7.87 7.64
N PRO A 218 -32.80 -6.95 8.62
CA PRO A 218 -33.05 -5.53 8.39
C PRO A 218 -32.32 -5.03 7.14
N CYS A 219 -33.04 -4.33 6.26
CA CYS A 219 -32.53 -3.82 4.98
C CYS A 219 -32.43 -2.29 5.02
N PRO A 220 -31.41 -1.73 5.68
CA PRO A 220 -31.28 -0.28 5.82
C PRO A 220 -30.82 0.41 4.51
N GLN A 221 -30.36 -0.33 3.50
CA GLN A 221 -29.76 0.24 2.29
C GLN A 221 -30.29 -0.41 1.00
N PRO A 222 -30.56 0.38 -0.06
CA PRO A 222 -30.88 -0.14 -1.40
C PRO A 222 -29.65 -0.81 -2.05
N GLY A 223 -29.88 -1.68 -3.03
CA GLY A 223 -28.80 -2.31 -3.81
C GLY A 223 -28.12 -3.51 -3.15
N LEU A 224 -28.69 -4.08 -2.09
CA LEU A 224 -28.26 -5.34 -1.50
C LEU A 224 -28.87 -6.54 -2.22
N ASP A 225 -28.23 -7.70 -2.09
CA ASP A 225 -28.75 -8.96 -2.63
C ASP A 225 -30.15 -9.29 -2.05
N PRO A 226 -31.16 -9.57 -2.90
CA PRO A 226 -32.54 -9.77 -2.46
C PRO A 226 -32.76 -11.09 -1.72
N GLN A 227 -31.85 -12.07 -1.87
CA GLN A 227 -31.92 -13.33 -1.09
C GLN A 227 -31.40 -13.13 0.33
N GLY A 228 -30.81 -11.98 0.63
CA GLY A 228 -30.23 -11.68 1.93
C GLY A 228 -28.94 -12.44 2.18
N ARG A 229 -28.18 -12.77 1.12
CA ARG A 229 -26.93 -13.50 1.27
C ARG A 229 -25.92 -12.68 2.07
N CYS A 230 -25.28 -13.31 3.06
CA CYS A 230 -24.31 -12.64 3.92
C CYS A 230 -23.28 -13.59 4.53
N LEU A 231 -22.14 -13.01 4.93
CA LEU A 231 -21.22 -13.59 5.89
C LEU A 231 -21.58 -13.06 7.28
N ALA A 232 -21.72 -13.96 8.25
CA ALA A 232 -21.84 -13.61 9.66
C ALA A 232 -20.56 -13.97 10.40
N TYR A 233 -20.07 -13.09 11.26
CA TYR A 233 -18.87 -13.34 12.07
C TYR A 233 -18.90 -12.58 13.39
N LEU A 234 -18.16 -13.09 14.38
CA LEU A 234 -17.95 -12.44 15.66
C LEU A 234 -16.62 -11.70 15.65
N ALA A 235 -16.62 -10.44 16.06
CA ALA A 235 -15.40 -9.64 16.19
C ALA A 235 -15.40 -8.88 17.52
N ARG A 236 -14.20 -8.55 18.01
CA ARG A 236 -14.05 -7.59 19.11
C ARG A 236 -14.55 -6.20 18.69
N THR A 237 -15.08 -5.42 19.62
CA THR A 237 -15.56 -4.06 19.35
C THR A 237 -14.46 -3.13 18.83
N ASP A 238 -13.24 -3.28 19.34
CA ASP A 238 -12.05 -2.52 18.90
C ASP A 238 -11.50 -2.95 17.52
N TYR A 239 -12.08 -3.97 16.89
CA TYR A 239 -11.83 -4.29 15.48
C TYR A 239 -12.25 -3.16 14.53
N PHE A 240 -13.20 -2.32 14.94
CA PHE A 240 -13.71 -1.22 14.11
C PHE A 240 -13.07 0.13 14.44
N ALA A 241 -12.10 0.17 15.36
CA ALA A 241 -11.37 1.39 15.71
C ALA A 241 -10.21 1.61 14.73
N TYR A 242 -10.30 2.69 13.95
CA TYR A 242 -9.25 3.09 13.01
C TYR A 242 -8.14 3.85 13.74
N PRO A 243 -6.87 3.72 13.30
CA PRO A 243 -5.75 4.39 13.95
C PRO A 243 -5.79 5.91 13.74
N ASN A 244 -6.45 6.38 12.69
CA ASN A 244 -6.62 7.80 12.36
C ASN A 244 -8.00 8.35 12.76
N THR A 245 -8.73 7.67 13.65
CA THR A 245 -9.95 8.24 14.23
C THR A 245 -9.58 9.50 15.05
N PRO A 246 -10.38 10.58 14.98
CA PRO A 246 -10.14 11.79 15.77
C PRO A 246 -10.20 11.52 17.29
N PRO A 247 -9.36 12.15 18.14
CA PRO A 247 -9.35 11.90 19.58
C PRO A 247 -10.70 12.17 20.28
N ASP A 248 -11.44 13.20 19.84
CA ASP A 248 -12.78 13.54 20.35
C ASP A 248 -13.85 12.50 19.98
N GLN A 249 -13.56 11.63 19.00
CA GLN A 249 -14.37 10.48 18.60
C GLN A 249 -13.87 9.16 19.20
N GLY A 250 -13.00 9.22 20.22
CA GLY A 250 -12.42 8.05 20.86
C GLY A 250 -11.23 7.44 20.10
N GLY A 251 -10.60 8.24 19.23
CA GLY A 251 -9.36 7.88 18.56
C GLY A 251 -8.15 7.79 19.50
N PRO A 252 -7.06 7.12 19.06
CA PRO A 252 -5.85 6.98 19.86
C PRO A 252 -5.11 8.31 20.02
N ASP A 253 -4.37 8.45 21.11
CA ASP A 253 -3.34 9.48 21.23
C ASP A 253 -2.10 9.14 20.37
N GLY A 254 -1.08 10.00 20.39
CA GLY A 254 0.13 9.83 19.58
C GLY A 254 0.93 8.56 19.88
N GLU A 255 0.95 8.09 21.13
CA GLU A 255 1.71 6.89 21.52
C GLU A 255 0.96 5.62 21.13
N VAL A 256 -0.36 5.57 21.39
CA VAL A 256 -1.21 4.44 20.96
C VAL A 256 -1.26 4.37 19.43
N PHE A 257 -1.28 5.52 18.76
CA PHE A 257 -1.18 5.62 17.31
C PHE A 257 0.14 5.01 16.80
N ALA A 258 1.28 5.48 17.31
CA ALA A 258 2.60 4.97 16.92
C ALA A 258 2.73 3.46 17.15
N ALA A 259 2.31 2.97 18.32
CA ALA A 259 2.30 1.54 18.63
C ALA A 259 1.40 0.72 17.69
N THR A 260 0.26 1.29 17.27
CA THR A 260 -0.66 0.66 16.32
C THR A 260 -0.07 0.60 14.91
N MET A 261 0.58 1.67 14.45
CA MET A 261 1.27 1.70 13.16
C MET A 261 2.44 0.70 13.11
N GLY A 262 3.28 0.67 14.16
CA GLY A 262 4.37 -0.29 14.27
C GLY A 262 3.88 -1.74 14.30
N ARG A 263 2.81 -2.03 15.06
CA ARG A 263 2.19 -3.37 15.09
C ARG A 263 1.62 -3.78 13.74
N ALA A 264 0.91 -2.89 13.05
CA ALA A 264 0.39 -3.18 11.72
C ALA A 264 1.53 -3.47 10.72
N ALA A 265 2.60 -2.67 10.76
CA ALA A 265 3.78 -2.87 9.94
C ALA A 265 4.46 -4.22 10.23
N LEU A 266 4.64 -4.57 11.50
CA LEU A 266 5.19 -5.86 11.94
C LEU A 266 4.37 -7.04 11.40
N LEU A 267 3.04 -7.01 11.57
CA LEU A 267 2.14 -8.08 11.14
C LEU A 267 2.16 -8.24 9.61
N LEU A 268 2.11 -7.13 8.87
CA LEU A 268 2.17 -7.13 7.41
C LEU A 268 3.51 -7.67 6.89
N GLY A 269 4.63 -7.23 7.48
CA GLY A 269 5.96 -7.75 7.14
C GLY A 269 6.09 -9.23 7.47
N TRP A 270 5.57 -9.66 8.62
CA TRP A 270 5.63 -11.05 9.08
C TRP A 270 4.83 -12.03 8.21
N LEU A 271 3.66 -11.62 7.74
CA LEU A 271 2.89 -12.36 6.75
C LEU A 271 3.60 -12.37 5.39
N ALA A 272 4.12 -11.23 4.93
CA ALA A 272 4.82 -11.13 3.64
C ALA A 272 6.06 -12.05 3.61
N GLY A 273 6.80 -12.13 4.73
CA GLY A 273 7.96 -13.01 4.90
C GLY A 273 7.62 -14.51 4.94
N ARG A 274 6.33 -14.85 4.92
CA ARG A 274 5.76 -16.20 4.82
C ARG A 274 4.98 -16.42 3.52
N GLY A 275 5.03 -15.46 2.59
CA GLY A 275 4.32 -15.55 1.32
C GLY A 275 2.83 -15.24 1.39
N VAL A 276 2.36 -14.53 2.42
CA VAL A 276 0.98 -13.99 2.51
C VAL A 276 1.04 -12.47 2.42
N VAL A 277 0.30 -11.87 1.49
CA VAL A 277 0.25 -10.40 1.33
C VAL A 277 -1.19 -9.89 1.40
N HIS A 278 -1.35 -8.65 1.84
CA HIS A 278 -2.64 -7.97 1.95
C HIS A 278 -2.76 -6.95 0.81
N GLU A 279 -3.53 -7.26 -0.23
CA GLU A 279 -3.53 -6.48 -1.48
C GLU A 279 -4.27 -5.13 -1.40
N ALA A 280 -4.88 -4.80 -0.26
CA ALA A 280 -5.65 -3.57 -0.09
C ALA A 280 -5.53 -2.99 1.33
N ALA A 281 -4.31 -2.80 1.85
CA ALA A 281 -4.11 -2.20 3.18
C ALA A 281 -4.83 -0.85 3.31
N ILE A 282 -4.79 -0.04 2.24
CA ILE A 282 -5.80 0.97 1.90
C ILE A 282 -6.13 0.90 0.40
N PRO A 283 -7.31 1.38 -0.06
CA PRO A 283 -7.65 1.40 -1.49
C PRO A 283 -6.92 2.53 -2.25
N LEU A 284 -5.87 2.21 -3.01
CA LEU A 284 -5.05 3.18 -3.77
C LEU A 284 -5.39 3.25 -5.27
N PHE A 285 -5.48 4.47 -5.82
CA PHE A 285 -5.81 4.70 -7.24
C PHE A 285 -4.99 5.84 -7.88
N HIS A 286 -4.79 5.77 -9.20
CA HIS A 286 -4.23 6.86 -10.02
C HIS A 286 -5.30 7.87 -10.48
N ASN A 287 -6.52 7.38 -10.74
CA ASN A 287 -7.67 8.18 -11.13
C ASN A 287 -8.95 7.35 -10.92
N ARG A 288 -9.84 7.79 -10.03
CA ARG A 288 -11.12 7.09 -9.75
C ARG A 288 -12.22 7.38 -10.79
N VAL A 289 -12.13 8.50 -11.51
CA VAL A 289 -13.11 8.88 -12.54
C VAL A 289 -12.96 8.04 -13.81
N GLN A 290 -11.75 7.57 -14.12
CA GLN A 290 -11.44 6.84 -15.37
C GLN A 290 -11.19 5.34 -15.19
N GLN A 291 -11.66 4.72 -14.09
CA GLN A 291 -11.37 3.31 -13.75
C GLN A 291 -11.71 2.32 -14.88
N GLY A 292 -12.78 2.59 -15.65
CA GLY A 292 -13.23 1.71 -16.74
C GLY A 292 -12.35 1.70 -18.01
N ARG A 293 -11.33 2.58 -18.11
CA ARG A 293 -10.48 2.69 -19.32
C ARG A 293 -9.16 1.95 -19.24
N ARG A 294 -8.73 1.52 -18.04
CA ARG A 294 -7.42 0.91 -17.84
C ARG A 294 -7.56 -0.58 -17.51
N GLU A 295 -6.68 -1.39 -18.08
CA GLU A 295 -6.60 -2.83 -17.78
C GLU A 295 -6.34 -3.11 -16.29
N ASP A 296 -5.74 -2.16 -15.57
CA ASP A 296 -5.46 -2.23 -14.13
C ASP A 296 -6.60 -1.70 -13.24
N GLY A 297 -7.73 -1.29 -13.82
CA GLY A 297 -8.86 -0.70 -13.11
C GLY A 297 -8.56 0.64 -12.42
N GLY A 298 -7.48 1.33 -12.82
CA GLY A 298 -7.05 2.60 -12.23
C GLY A 298 -6.30 2.47 -10.92
N ARG A 299 -5.86 1.26 -10.52
CA ARG A 299 -5.06 1.03 -9.30
C ARG A 299 -3.73 1.77 -9.36
N TYR A 300 -3.27 2.28 -8.21
CA TYR A 300 -1.99 2.96 -8.13
C TYR A 300 -0.82 1.95 -8.26
N ASP A 301 0.20 2.30 -9.03
CA ASP A 301 1.50 1.63 -9.07
C ASP A 301 2.58 2.61 -8.62
N TRP A 302 3.06 2.42 -7.40
CA TRP A 302 4.03 3.31 -6.76
C TRP A 302 5.40 3.31 -7.44
N ARG A 303 5.69 2.33 -8.30
CA ARG A 303 6.94 2.27 -9.07
C ARG A 303 6.96 3.29 -10.21
N LEU A 304 5.78 3.81 -10.56
CA LEU A 304 5.60 4.85 -11.57
C LEU A 304 5.41 6.21 -10.88
N PRO A 305 6.01 7.29 -11.41
CA PRO A 305 5.96 8.62 -10.80
C PRO A 305 4.63 9.33 -11.10
N GLY A 306 3.50 8.72 -10.74
CA GLY A 306 2.16 9.25 -10.99
C GLY A 306 1.58 10.02 -9.82
N ARG A 307 0.56 10.85 -10.09
CA ARG A 307 -0.30 11.45 -9.06
C ARG A 307 -0.98 10.38 -8.21
N LEU A 308 -1.04 10.61 -6.90
CA LEU A 308 -1.85 9.81 -5.98
C LEU A 308 -3.22 10.44 -5.80
N ASP A 309 -4.26 9.72 -6.20
CA ASP A 309 -5.61 10.24 -6.27
C ASP A 309 -6.32 10.17 -4.91
N ARG A 310 -6.89 11.31 -4.46
CA ARG A 310 -7.74 11.39 -3.26
C ARG A 310 -7.09 10.71 -2.06
N TRP A 311 -5.84 11.10 -1.78
CA TRP A 311 -4.97 10.37 -0.85
C TRP A 311 -5.60 10.27 0.55
N LEU A 312 -6.20 11.37 1.03
CA LEU A 312 -6.82 11.45 2.35
C LEU A 312 -8.04 10.54 2.44
N PHE A 313 -8.91 10.56 1.41
CA PHE A 313 -10.07 9.67 1.33
C PHE A 313 -9.71 8.20 1.22
N SER A 314 -8.59 7.89 0.56
CA SER A 314 -8.06 6.53 0.49
C SER A 314 -7.64 6.02 1.87
N ALA A 315 -7.17 6.91 2.75
CA ALA A 315 -6.71 6.58 4.09
C ALA A 315 -7.82 6.58 5.17
N LEU A 316 -9.08 6.90 4.87
CA LEU A 316 -10.15 7.02 5.87
C LEU A 316 -10.51 5.69 6.56
N HIS A 317 -10.38 4.58 5.84
CA HIS A 317 -10.80 3.26 6.32
C HIS A 317 -9.71 2.23 6.07
N PRO A 318 -8.56 2.33 6.77
CA PRO A 318 -7.51 1.35 6.61
C PRO A 318 -7.95 -0.02 7.07
N ASN A 319 -7.47 -1.04 6.37
CA ASN A 319 -7.68 -2.45 6.68
C ASN A 319 -6.71 -2.95 7.77
N PHE A 320 -6.40 -2.07 8.71
CA PHE A 320 -5.71 -2.34 9.97
C PHE A 320 -6.18 -1.33 11.02
N GLY A 321 -6.08 -1.70 12.30
CA GLY A 321 -6.55 -0.86 13.40
C GLY A 321 -6.02 -1.31 14.75
N LEU A 322 -6.66 -0.83 15.82
CA LEU A 322 -6.19 -1.07 17.19
C LEU A 322 -6.08 -2.56 17.53
N SER A 323 -6.99 -3.39 17.03
CA SER A 323 -6.96 -4.83 17.30
C SER A 323 -6.04 -5.66 16.38
N GLY A 324 -5.54 -5.11 15.27
CA GLY A 324 -4.74 -5.85 14.28
C GLY A 324 -5.13 -5.59 12.83
N LEU A 325 -4.92 -6.60 11.97
CA LEU A 325 -5.27 -6.56 10.54
C LEU A 325 -6.75 -6.84 10.30
N ARG A 326 -7.31 -6.37 9.18
CA ARG A 326 -8.74 -6.40 8.89
C ARG A 326 -9.03 -6.76 7.43
N ASP A 327 -10.31 -6.97 7.12
CA ASP A 327 -10.85 -7.18 5.77
C ASP A 327 -10.19 -8.35 5.03
N PHE A 328 -10.39 -9.54 5.60
CA PHE A 328 -9.62 -10.74 5.30
C PHE A 328 -9.81 -11.28 3.88
N GLU A 329 -10.78 -10.75 3.11
CA GLU A 329 -10.94 -11.07 1.68
C GLU A 329 -9.77 -10.59 0.82
N HIS A 330 -8.95 -9.67 1.32
CA HIS A 330 -7.81 -9.08 0.62
C HIS A 330 -6.47 -9.77 0.89
N PHE A 331 -6.45 -10.81 1.73
CA PHE A 331 -5.27 -11.67 1.82
C PHE A 331 -5.15 -12.58 0.60
N VAL A 332 -3.92 -12.73 0.13
CA VAL A 332 -3.58 -13.70 -0.91
C VAL A 332 -2.29 -14.41 -0.57
N SER A 333 -2.20 -15.66 -0.99
CA SER A 333 -0.95 -16.42 -1.02
C SER A 333 -0.18 -16.06 -2.30
N LEU A 334 1.12 -15.83 -2.19
CA LEU A 334 1.95 -15.47 -3.34
C LEU A 334 2.07 -16.60 -4.36
N GLY A 335 2.05 -17.87 -3.90
CA GLY A 335 2.37 -19.02 -4.73
C GLY A 335 3.74 -18.88 -5.38
N ASP A 336 3.87 -19.34 -6.62
CA ASP A 336 5.11 -19.29 -7.39
C ASP A 336 5.41 -17.92 -8.02
N ARG A 337 4.83 -16.81 -7.51
CA ARG A 337 4.90 -15.47 -8.15
C ARG A 337 5.70 -14.45 -7.31
N PRO A 338 7.02 -14.61 -7.15
CA PRO A 338 7.84 -13.72 -6.33
C PRO A 338 7.88 -12.26 -6.84
N VAL A 339 7.71 -12.04 -8.16
CA VAL A 339 7.67 -10.69 -8.77
C VAL A 339 6.55 -9.81 -8.19
N ARG A 340 5.50 -10.41 -7.62
CA ARG A 340 4.43 -9.66 -6.94
C ARG A 340 4.87 -9.09 -5.59
N LEU A 341 5.84 -9.73 -4.92
CA LEU A 341 6.22 -9.38 -3.56
C LEU A 341 6.76 -7.95 -3.46
N TYR A 342 7.71 -7.58 -4.32
CA TYR A 342 8.29 -6.23 -4.32
C TYR A 342 7.20 -5.15 -4.39
N ARG A 343 6.28 -5.28 -5.35
CA ARG A 343 5.15 -4.36 -5.49
C ARG A 343 4.27 -4.34 -4.24
N GLN A 344 3.83 -5.51 -3.76
CA GLN A 344 2.89 -5.63 -2.64
C GLN A 344 3.48 -5.13 -1.31
N MET A 345 4.78 -5.36 -1.07
CA MET A 345 5.47 -4.79 0.08
C MET A 345 5.48 -3.26 0.03
N GLY A 346 5.70 -2.70 -1.16
CA GLY A 346 5.61 -1.25 -1.35
C GLY A 346 4.19 -0.72 -1.18
N ASP A 347 3.18 -1.46 -1.63
CA ASP A 347 1.77 -1.11 -1.38
C ASP A 347 1.47 -1.08 0.13
N HIS A 348 1.99 -2.03 0.93
CA HIS A 348 1.87 -2.00 2.39
C HIS A 348 2.51 -0.74 2.99
N LEU A 349 3.78 -0.48 2.70
CA LEU A 349 4.53 0.64 3.29
C LEU A 349 3.96 2.00 2.88
N LEU A 350 3.64 2.18 1.60
CA LEU A 350 3.00 3.39 1.11
C LEU A 350 1.66 3.63 1.81
N SER A 351 0.85 2.58 1.99
CA SER A 351 -0.42 2.66 2.72
C SER A 351 -0.21 3.12 4.16
N LEU A 352 0.78 2.56 4.86
CA LEU A 352 1.11 2.93 6.24
C LEU A 352 1.56 4.39 6.34
N PHE A 353 2.41 4.87 5.42
CA PHE A 353 2.83 6.27 5.41
C PHE A 353 1.67 7.24 5.13
N LEU A 354 0.76 6.89 4.21
CA LEU A 354 -0.42 7.73 3.93
C LEU A 354 -1.36 7.80 5.13
N VAL A 355 -1.55 6.69 5.84
CA VAL A 355 -2.32 6.67 7.09
C VAL A 355 -1.62 7.50 8.16
N ALA A 356 -0.28 7.47 8.24
CA ALA A 356 0.50 8.33 9.13
C ALA A 356 0.23 9.82 8.93
N GLY A 357 0.20 10.31 7.69
CA GLY A 357 -0.20 11.70 7.43
C GLY A 357 -1.68 11.96 7.67
N SER A 358 -2.55 10.97 7.41
CA SER A 358 -4.00 11.12 7.62
C SER A 358 -4.38 11.29 9.10
N TYR A 359 -3.64 10.67 10.03
CA TYR A 359 -3.89 10.79 11.48
C TYR A 359 -3.92 12.26 11.93
N PHE A 360 -3.02 13.09 11.40
CA PHE A 360 -3.00 14.52 11.72
C PHE A 360 -4.12 15.29 11.02
N ARG A 361 -4.37 15.02 9.73
CA ARG A 361 -5.48 15.65 9.00
C ARG A 361 -6.84 15.35 9.62
N MET A 362 -7.01 14.16 10.18
CA MET A 362 -8.26 13.76 10.81
C MET A 362 -8.51 14.43 12.16
N ARG A 363 -7.54 15.14 12.75
CA ARG A 363 -7.79 15.93 13.98
C ARG A 363 -8.82 17.04 13.77
N ASP A 364 -8.95 17.52 12.54
CA ASP A 364 -10.02 18.43 12.12
C ASP A 364 -10.50 18.05 10.70
N PRO A 365 -11.50 17.15 10.60
CA PRO A 365 -12.00 16.65 9.32
C PRO A 365 -12.60 17.72 8.41
N GLU A 366 -12.97 18.88 8.95
CA GLU A 366 -13.57 19.99 8.20
C GLU A 366 -12.51 20.82 7.45
N LEU A 367 -11.23 20.72 7.84
CA LEU A 367 -10.13 21.38 7.14
C LEU A 367 -9.71 20.61 5.88
N VAL A 368 -10.59 20.60 4.89
CA VAL A 368 -10.36 20.02 3.56
C VAL A 368 -10.93 20.93 2.46
N GLY A 369 -10.16 21.16 1.39
CA GLY A 369 -10.62 21.81 0.18
C GLY A 369 -9.99 23.18 -0.08
N GLN A 370 -10.82 24.12 -0.52
CA GLN A 370 -10.42 25.50 -0.81
C GLN A 370 -11.30 26.46 -0.02
N GLY A 371 -10.72 27.56 0.45
CA GLY A 371 -11.45 28.64 1.09
C GLY A 371 -12.34 29.43 0.11
N PRO A 372 -13.14 30.39 0.62
CA PRO A 372 -14.08 31.18 -0.19
C PRO A 372 -13.44 31.99 -1.33
N ASP A 373 -12.15 32.29 -1.22
CA ASP A 373 -11.34 33.01 -2.21
C ASP A 373 -10.56 32.07 -3.17
N GLY A 374 -10.77 30.76 -3.04
CA GLY A 374 -10.03 29.73 -3.79
C GLY A 374 -8.67 29.37 -3.19
N THR A 375 -8.28 29.95 -2.05
CA THR A 375 -7.02 29.64 -1.38
C THR A 375 -7.04 28.20 -0.86
N PRO A 376 -6.00 27.38 -1.11
CA PRO A 376 -5.89 26.04 -0.53
C PRO A 376 -6.01 26.05 1.00
N VAL A 377 -6.79 25.13 1.56
CA VAL A 377 -6.81 24.93 3.01
C VAL A 377 -5.43 24.49 3.50
N ASP A 378 -4.96 25.12 4.60
CA ASP A 378 -3.68 24.83 5.25
C ASP A 378 -3.90 24.23 6.65
N ALA A 379 -3.68 22.93 6.74
CA ALA A 379 -3.81 22.11 7.93
C ALA A 379 -2.44 21.72 8.51
N ARG A 380 -1.33 22.34 8.09
CA ARG A 380 0.03 21.99 8.57
C ARG A 380 0.18 22.11 10.09
N HIS A 381 -0.55 23.04 10.71
CA HIS A 381 -0.57 23.24 12.15
C HIS A 381 -1.14 22.04 12.94
N LEU A 382 -1.86 21.12 12.29
CA LEU A 382 -2.35 19.88 12.92
C LEU A 382 -1.24 18.83 13.10
N PHE A 383 -0.16 18.95 12.34
CA PHE A 383 0.93 17.97 12.30
C PHE A 383 1.93 18.21 13.42
N ASP A 384 2.30 17.10 14.06
CA ASP A 384 3.49 17.00 14.89
C ASP A 384 4.58 16.32 14.03
N GLU A 385 5.52 17.12 13.52
CA GLU A 385 6.59 16.65 12.61
C GLU A 385 7.49 15.61 13.28
N GLU A 386 7.77 15.75 14.58
CA GLU A 386 8.62 14.82 15.34
C GLU A 386 7.92 13.46 15.51
N LEU A 387 6.64 13.48 15.90
CA LEU A 387 5.83 12.27 15.98
C LEU A 387 5.72 11.58 14.61
N LEU A 388 5.48 12.34 13.54
CA LEU A 388 5.39 11.78 12.19
C LEU A 388 6.70 11.12 11.76
N ALA A 389 7.84 11.78 12.00
CA ALA A 389 9.17 11.24 11.70
C ALA A 389 9.44 9.92 12.44
N ARG A 390 9.08 9.87 13.73
CA ARG A 390 9.18 8.66 14.55
C ARG A 390 8.31 7.54 13.98
N VAL A 391 7.04 7.80 13.69
CA VAL A 391 6.11 6.79 13.14
C VAL A 391 6.59 6.24 11.80
N VAL A 392 7.10 7.10 10.91
CA VAL A 392 7.66 6.69 9.62
C VAL A 392 8.86 5.75 9.80
N ALA A 393 9.77 6.09 10.72
CA ALA A 393 10.93 5.25 11.04
C ALA A 393 10.50 3.91 11.66
N ASP A 394 9.60 3.95 12.63
CA ASP A 394 9.08 2.75 13.33
C ASP A 394 8.35 1.81 12.38
N VAL A 395 7.55 2.34 11.44
CA VAL A 395 6.89 1.54 10.40
C VAL A 395 7.91 0.71 9.63
N VAL A 396 9.01 1.31 9.17
CA VAL A 396 10.04 0.58 8.42
C VAL A 396 10.75 -0.44 9.31
N ALA A 397 11.11 -0.05 10.53
CA ALA A 397 11.81 -0.92 11.46
C ALA A 397 10.98 -2.14 11.85
N CYS A 398 9.71 -1.94 12.20
CA CYS A 398 8.77 -3.01 12.53
C CYS A 398 8.45 -3.89 11.32
N TYR A 399 8.26 -3.32 10.13
CA TYR A 399 8.01 -4.09 8.91
C TYR A 399 9.17 -5.04 8.60
N GLN A 400 10.40 -4.51 8.61
CA GLN A 400 11.59 -5.32 8.41
C GLN A 400 11.76 -6.37 9.51
N THR A 401 11.48 -6.03 10.77
CA THR A 401 11.48 -6.99 11.88
C THR A 401 10.52 -8.14 11.61
N GLY A 402 9.32 -7.87 11.09
CA GLY A 402 8.36 -8.91 10.73
C GLY A 402 8.87 -9.78 9.57
N PHE A 403 9.36 -9.14 8.51
CA PHE A 403 9.75 -9.79 7.26
C PHE A 403 11.05 -10.61 7.37
N VAL A 404 12.05 -10.05 8.05
CA VAL A 404 13.41 -10.57 8.18
C VAL A 404 13.66 -11.22 9.54
N GLY A 405 12.96 -10.80 10.60
CA GLY A 405 13.18 -11.25 11.98
C GLY A 405 14.06 -10.30 12.81
N GLN A 406 14.57 -9.22 12.22
CA GLN A 406 15.40 -8.22 12.90
C GLN A 406 15.13 -6.81 12.36
N ALA A 407 15.23 -5.81 13.22
CA ALA A 407 15.12 -4.41 12.84
C ALA A 407 16.38 -3.95 12.08
N PRO A 408 16.28 -2.96 11.18
CA PRO A 408 17.44 -2.28 10.66
C PRO A 408 18.10 -1.44 11.76
N ALA A 409 19.40 -1.20 11.64
CA ALA A 409 20.10 -0.26 12.51
C ALA A 409 19.57 1.18 12.33
N VAL A 410 19.30 1.56 11.07
CA VAL A 410 18.72 2.84 10.67
C VAL A 410 17.85 2.64 9.42
N PRO A 411 16.77 3.42 9.22
CA PRO A 411 16.04 3.39 7.96
C PRO A 411 16.95 3.81 6.78
N PRO A 412 16.72 3.30 5.56
CA PRO A 412 17.54 3.60 4.39
C PRO A 412 17.28 5.00 3.78
N PHE A 413 16.70 5.90 4.57
CA PHE A 413 16.36 7.27 4.21
C PHE A 413 16.26 8.15 5.47
N ASP A 414 16.25 9.46 5.27
CA ASP A 414 16.08 10.45 6.33
C ASP A 414 14.58 10.61 6.68
N ALA A 415 14.15 10.00 7.78
CA ALA A 415 12.76 10.05 8.23
C ALA A 415 12.29 11.46 8.64
N PRO A 416 13.06 12.28 9.38
CA PRO A 416 12.75 13.69 9.59
C PRO A 416 12.55 14.49 8.29
N ALA A 417 13.43 14.33 7.30
CA ALA A 417 13.27 15.02 6.03
C ALA A 417 12.01 14.59 5.27
N LEU A 418 11.68 13.28 5.29
CA LEU A 418 10.44 12.78 4.70
C LEU A 418 9.21 13.33 5.42
N ALA A 419 9.20 13.32 6.76
CA ALA A 419 8.10 13.86 7.56
C ALA A 419 7.83 15.32 7.23
N ARG A 420 8.88 16.16 7.13
CA ARG A 420 8.73 17.56 6.71
C ARG A 420 8.07 17.70 5.34
N ARG A 421 8.53 16.93 4.34
CA ARG A 421 7.94 16.95 3.00
C ARG A 421 6.49 16.44 3.01
N MET A 422 6.18 15.44 3.83
CA MET A 422 4.80 14.98 4.07
C MET A 422 3.94 16.10 4.66
N VAL A 423 4.40 16.82 5.69
CA VAL A 423 3.67 17.98 6.25
C VAL A 423 3.43 19.03 5.16
N GLU A 424 4.46 19.36 4.38
CA GLU A 424 4.38 20.38 3.34
C GLU A 424 3.36 20.03 2.25
N GLU A 425 3.32 18.78 1.78
CA GLU A 425 2.47 18.34 0.65
C GLU A 425 1.11 17.78 1.07
N MET A 426 1.02 17.13 2.23
CA MET A 426 -0.22 16.54 2.76
C MET A 426 -0.96 17.52 3.67
N GLY A 427 -0.29 18.56 4.18
CA GLY A 427 -0.91 19.59 5.03
C GLY A 427 -1.58 20.72 4.25
N VAL A 428 -1.37 20.84 2.93
CA VAL A 428 -1.96 21.92 2.12
C VAL A 428 -2.66 21.36 0.89
N ASP A 429 -3.93 21.74 0.70
CA ASP A 429 -4.79 21.21 -0.36
C ASP A 429 -4.55 21.89 -1.72
N ARG A 430 -3.30 21.84 -2.21
CA ARG A 430 -2.87 22.49 -3.47
C ARG A 430 -3.51 21.88 -4.71
N HIS A 431 -3.82 20.59 -4.66
CA HIS A 431 -4.29 19.83 -5.82
C HIS A 431 -5.66 19.26 -5.52
N MET A 432 -6.69 19.96 -5.97
CA MET A 432 -8.10 19.63 -5.68
C MET A 432 -8.88 19.11 -6.88
N THR A 433 -8.32 19.15 -8.09
CA THR A 433 -9.10 19.02 -9.32
C THR A 433 -8.78 17.75 -10.10
N GLU A 434 -9.84 17.09 -10.58
CA GLU A 434 -9.82 16.15 -11.69
C GLU A 434 -10.47 16.78 -12.94
N LEU A 435 -10.06 16.35 -14.13
CA LEU A 435 -10.67 16.80 -15.39
C LEU A 435 -11.51 15.67 -15.99
N LEU A 436 -12.80 15.92 -16.20
CA LEU A 436 -13.67 15.10 -17.04
C LEU A 436 -13.41 15.47 -18.50
N ARG A 437 -12.66 14.62 -19.20
CA ARG A 437 -12.19 14.89 -20.57
C ARG A 437 -13.32 14.78 -21.58
N LEU A 438 -13.18 15.48 -22.70
CA LEU A 438 -14.10 15.39 -23.84
C LEU A 438 -14.32 13.94 -24.30
N ASP A 439 -13.26 13.13 -24.33
CA ASP A 439 -13.36 11.72 -24.70
C ASP A 439 -14.22 10.89 -23.72
N ASP A 440 -14.18 11.21 -22.43
CA ASP A 440 -15.01 10.53 -21.43
C ASP A 440 -16.48 10.93 -21.58
N GLN A 441 -16.71 12.21 -21.89
CA GLN A 441 -18.04 12.76 -22.17
C GLN A 441 -18.69 12.15 -23.41
N ALA A 442 -17.90 11.73 -24.41
CA ALA A 442 -18.41 11.14 -25.65
C ALA A 442 -19.22 9.85 -25.43
N ALA A 443 -18.90 9.09 -24.37
CA ALA A 443 -19.61 7.86 -24.01
C ALA A 443 -20.89 8.10 -23.17
N MET A 444 -21.17 9.35 -22.79
CA MET A 444 -22.30 9.70 -21.91
C MET A 444 -23.46 10.27 -22.72
N THR A 445 -24.70 10.07 -22.24
CA THR A 445 -25.82 10.91 -22.69
C THR A 445 -25.76 12.28 -21.99
N ASP A 446 -26.50 13.27 -22.49
CA ASP A 446 -26.56 14.59 -21.81
C ASP A 446 -27.13 14.47 -20.38
N ALA A 447 -28.12 13.60 -20.19
CA ALA A 447 -28.67 13.28 -18.87
C ALA A 447 -27.61 12.63 -17.96
N ALA A 448 -26.87 11.62 -18.46
CA ALA A 448 -25.82 10.96 -17.70
C ALA A 448 -24.66 11.92 -17.38
N PHE A 449 -24.34 12.87 -18.27
CA PHE A 449 -23.33 13.90 -18.03
C PHE A 449 -23.75 14.83 -16.89
N GLN A 450 -24.98 15.36 -16.92
CA GLN A 450 -25.48 16.22 -15.84
C GLN A 450 -25.60 15.46 -14.51
N GLU A 451 -26.17 14.26 -14.52
CA GLU A 451 -26.28 13.41 -13.33
C GLU A 451 -24.89 13.11 -12.76
N PHE A 452 -23.91 12.81 -13.61
CA PHE A 452 -22.54 12.57 -13.19
C PHE A 452 -21.95 13.79 -12.48
N LEU A 453 -22.04 15.00 -13.06
CA LEU A 453 -21.48 16.21 -12.44
C LEU A 453 -22.15 16.53 -11.09
N LEU A 454 -23.48 16.41 -11.02
CA LEU A 454 -24.24 16.58 -9.77
C LEU A 454 -23.82 15.56 -8.71
N SER A 455 -23.65 14.30 -9.10
CA SER A 455 -23.20 13.23 -8.20
C SER A 455 -21.79 13.46 -7.63
N ARG A 456 -21.00 14.34 -8.27
CA ARG A 456 -19.67 14.76 -7.81
C ARG A 456 -19.68 16.04 -6.98
N GLY A 457 -20.86 16.54 -6.61
CA GLY A 457 -21.01 17.69 -5.73
C GLY A 457 -20.95 19.04 -6.43
N MET A 458 -21.03 19.09 -7.77
CA MET A 458 -21.16 20.37 -8.47
C MET A 458 -22.55 20.98 -8.24
N ALA A 459 -22.60 22.29 -8.01
CA ALA A 459 -23.84 23.02 -7.82
C ALA A 459 -24.72 22.95 -9.07
N ALA A 460 -26.04 22.78 -8.89
CA ALA A 460 -26.98 22.57 -9.99
C ALA A 460 -27.00 23.73 -10.98
N GLU A 461 -26.81 24.96 -10.49
CA GLU A 461 -26.73 26.18 -11.29
C GLU A 461 -25.51 26.16 -12.20
N VAL A 462 -24.37 25.66 -11.70
CA VAL A 462 -23.14 25.49 -12.50
C VAL A 462 -23.35 24.41 -13.55
N VAL A 463 -23.90 23.26 -13.16
CA VAL A 463 -24.14 22.13 -14.08
C VAL A 463 -25.12 22.51 -15.20
N ALA A 464 -26.16 23.29 -14.90
CA ALA A 464 -27.12 23.77 -15.91
C ALA A 464 -26.48 24.65 -17.00
N GLY A 465 -25.37 25.33 -16.68
CA GLY A 465 -24.60 26.14 -17.61
C GLY A 465 -23.57 25.36 -18.44
N LEU A 466 -23.31 24.09 -18.12
CA LEU A 466 -22.33 23.26 -18.80
C LEU A 466 -22.99 22.39 -19.87
N ARG A 467 -22.28 22.22 -21.01
CA ARG A 467 -22.74 21.37 -22.11
C ARG A 467 -21.70 20.29 -22.40
N ARG A 468 -22.19 19.07 -22.58
CA ARG A 468 -21.39 17.90 -22.93
C ARG A 468 -20.68 18.14 -24.26
N GLY A 469 -19.37 17.87 -24.30
CA GLY A 469 -18.55 17.95 -25.51
C GLY A 469 -18.03 19.35 -25.87
N GLU A 470 -18.38 20.40 -25.12
CA GLU A 470 -17.89 21.77 -25.40
C GLU A 470 -16.50 22.04 -24.81
N ALA A 471 -16.25 21.58 -23.58
CA ALA A 471 -14.97 21.74 -22.90
C ALA A 471 -14.71 20.61 -21.90
N GLU A 472 -13.46 20.46 -21.47
CA GLU A 472 -13.14 19.66 -20.29
C GLU A 472 -13.73 20.31 -19.04
N VAL A 473 -14.28 19.51 -18.12
CA VAL A 473 -14.90 20.01 -16.89
C VAL A 473 -14.00 19.71 -15.70
N ALA A 474 -13.62 20.77 -14.98
CA ALA A 474 -12.92 20.66 -13.70
C ALA A 474 -13.88 20.23 -12.59
N ILE A 475 -13.55 19.13 -11.91
CA ILE A 475 -14.33 18.58 -10.80
C ILE A 475 -13.46 18.64 -9.54
N ALA A 476 -13.98 19.25 -8.47
CA ALA A 476 -13.31 19.30 -7.18
C ALA A 476 -13.45 17.94 -6.47
N THR A 477 -12.35 17.20 -6.38
CA THR A 477 -12.33 15.80 -5.96
C THR A 477 -11.20 15.46 -5.00
N GLY A 478 -10.20 16.33 -4.88
CA GLY A 478 -9.03 16.12 -4.04
C GLY A 478 -9.33 16.19 -2.55
N PRO A 479 -8.30 16.11 -1.69
CA PRO A 479 -6.92 16.42 -2.02
C PRO A 479 -6.17 15.27 -2.73
N HIS A 480 -5.40 15.63 -3.75
CA HIS A 480 -4.50 14.74 -4.49
C HIS A 480 -3.04 15.06 -4.12
N LEU A 481 -2.13 14.09 -4.29
CA LEU A 481 -0.68 14.36 -4.27
C LEU A 481 -0.18 14.46 -5.72
N GLY A 482 -0.09 15.70 -6.21
CA GLY A 482 0.22 16.04 -7.59
C GLY A 482 -0.98 16.54 -8.39
N ALA A 483 -0.71 17.38 -9.40
CA ALA A 483 -1.72 17.89 -10.32
C ALA A 483 -2.16 16.82 -11.35
N PHE A 484 -3.31 17.04 -11.99
CA PHE A 484 -3.79 16.16 -13.07
C PHE A 484 -2.73 16.01 -14.18
N ASN A 485 -2.54 14.79 -14.68
CA ASN A 485 -1.50 14.41 -15.66
C ASN A 485 -0.05 14.77 -15.29
N ASN A 486 0.21 15.07 -14.02
CA ASN A 486 1.54 15.40 -13.53
C ASN A 486 2.09 14.30 -12.62
N ARG A 487 3.37 14.45 -12.28
CA ARG A 487 4.01 13.62 -11.25
C ARG A 487 3.40 13.93 -9.88
N THR A 488 3.57 12.99 -8.95
CA THR A 488 3.29 13.25 -7.53
C THR A 488 4.04 14.50 -7.06
N SER A 489 3.41 15.32 -6.21
CA SER A 489 4.07 16.45 -5.54
C SER A 489 4.98 16.01 -4.39
N LEU A 490 4.89 14.74 -4.00
CA LEU A 490 5.69 14.12 -2.93
C LEU A 490 6.46 12.89 -3.47
N PRO A 491 7.46 13.08 -4.35
CA PRO A 491 8.27 11.97 -4.87
C PRO A 491 9.09 11.25 -3.79
N GLU A 492 9.45 11.94 -2.72
CA GLU A 492 10.24 11.41 -1.59
C GLU A 492 9.53 10.23 -0.91
N LEU A 493 8.20 10.22 -0.91
CA LEU A 493 7.40 9.12 -0.37
C LEU A 493 7.58 7.82 -1.18
N GLY A 494 7.58 7.93 -2.51
CA GLY A 494 7.82 6.79 -3.40
C GLY A 494 9.25 6.29 -3.30
N GLU A 495 10.21 7.20 -3.21
CA GLU A 495 11.63 6.88 -3.01
C GLU A 495 11.90 6.16 -1.69
N ALA A 496 11.34 6.66 -0.58
CA ALA A 496 11.48 6.03 0.73
C ALA A 496 10.82 4.65 0.77
N THR A 497 9.65 4.50 0.15
CA THR A 497 8.99 3.19 -0.02
C THR A 497 9.91 2.23 -0.77
N ALA A 498 10.45 2.64 -1.91
CA ALA A 498 11.36 1.81 -2.72
C ALA A 498 12.59 1.37 -1.92
N ALA A 499 13.22 2.31 -1.20
CA ALA A 499 14.41 2.04 -0.40
C ALA A 499 14.12 1.08 0.75
N ALA A 500 13.00 1.26 1.47
CA ALA A 500 12.60 0.39 2.57
C ALA A 500 12.31 -1.06 2.11
N VAL A 501 11.59 -1.22 0.99
CA VAL A 501 11.34 -2.56 0.41
C VAL A 501 12.66 -3.22 0.01
N ALA A 502 13.52 -2.49 -0.69
CA ALA A 502 14.81 -3.01 -1.13
C ALA A 502 15.70 -3.45 0.05
N ALA A 503 15.76 -2.64 1.12
CA ALA A 503 16.47 -2.99 2.34
C ALA A 503 15.94 -4.28 2.98
N CYS A 504 14.61 -4.45 3.04
CA CYS A 504 13.98 -5.68 3.53
C CYS A 504 14.37 -6.91 2.70
N LEU A 505 14.33 -6.80 1.37
CA LEU A 505 14.65 -7.90 0.47
C LEU A 505 16.13 -8.28 0.51
N ALA A 506 17.02 -7.30 0.53
CA ALA A 506 18.46 -7.53 0.69
C ALA A 506 18.76 -8.25 2.02
N ALA A 507 18.24 -7.73 3.13
CA ALA A 507 18.47 -8.33 4.45
C ALA A 507 17.89 -9.75 4.56
N ARG A 508 16.76 -10.02 3.90
CA ARG A 508 16.16 -11.36 3.82
C ARG A 508 17.03 -12.32 3.00
N HIS A 509 17.51 -11.88 1.84
CA HIS A 509 18.39 -12.68 1.00
C HIS A 509 19.65 -13.11 1.76
N ASP A 510 20.23 -12.20 2.53
CA ASP A 510 21.43 -12.47 3.33
C ASP A 510 21.19 -13.54 4.40
N ARG A 511 20.11 -13.39 5.15
CA ARG A 511 19.72 -14.34 6.19
C ARG A 511 19.44 -15.73 5.63
N ASP A 512 18.78 -15.80 4.46
CA ASP A 512 18.47 -17.08 3.83
C ASP A 512 19.74 -17.79 3.34
N ARG A 513 20.78 -17.06 2.92
CA ARG A 513 22.10 -17.63 2.58
C ARG A 513 22.90 -18.11 3.79
N GLU A 514 22.83 -17.38 4.91
CA GLU A 514 23.52 -17.79 6.16
C GLU A 514 22.94 -19.08 6.74
N GLY A 515 21.67 -19.40 6.46
CA GLY A 515 21.05 -20.66 6.87
C GLY A 515 21.31 -21.85 5.95
N GLU A 516 21.89 -21.63 4.76
CA GLU A 516 22.23 -22.68 3.78
C GLU A 516 23.69 -23.18 3.91
N GLY A 517 24.55 -22.49 4.69
CA GLY A 517 25.93 -22.87 4.99
C GLY A 517 26.07 -23.47 6.38
#